data_AF-B5HHN3-F1
#
_entry.id   AF-B5HHN3-F1
#
_cell.length_a   1.000
_cell.length_b   1.000
_cell.length_c   1.000
_cell.angle_alpha   90.00
_cell.angle_beta   90.00
_cell.angle_gamma   90.00
#
_symmetry.space_group_name_H-M   'P 1'
#
loop_
_entity.id
_entity.type
_entity.pdbx_description
1 polymer ?
#
loop_
_entity_poly.entity_id
_entity_poly.type
_entity_poly.pdbx_seq_one_letter_code
_entity_poly.pdbx_strand_id
1 'polypeptide(L)'
;MTHRLLEPRTLDAAICDARRARTVYDNAVEWLLRPEAATSGPLAAEAWVFDSALTHVLLVRHRRRGWVPPGGKVDQGETPREAARRELLEETGVRAEMLGPGGRTSQGITSAGERLEHADPGRRGGHHAGRHGCRHPAAPEPP
;
A
#
# COMPACT_ATOMS: atom_id res chain seq x y z
N MET A 1 -8.21 25.90 -11.76
CA MET A 1 -8.29 24.50 -11.31
C MET A 1 -9.76 24.17 -11.20
N THR A 2 -10.27 23.25 -12.02
CA THR A 2 -11.68 22.88 -12.03
C THR A 2 -11.98 22.14 -10.73
N HIS A 3 -12.80 22.73 -9.85
CA HIS A 3 -13.33 22.03 -8.69
C HIS A 3 -14.16 20.85 -9.20
N ARG A 4 -13.62 19.64 -9.07
CA ARG A 4 -14.35 18.43 -9.45
C ARG A 4 -15.24 18.07 -8.28
N LEU A 5 -16.55 18.09 -8.52
CA LEU A 5 -17.51 17.75 -7.49
C LEU A 5 -17.34 16.29 -7.07
N LEU A 6 -17.40 16.00 -5.76
CA LEU A 6 -17.55 14.64 -5.28
C LEU A 6 -18.94 14.15 -5.67
N GLU A 7 -19.01 12.97 -6.28
CA GLU A 7 -20.29 12.37 -6.62
C GLU A 7 -21.04 11.88 -5.37
N PRO A 8 -22.39 11.86 -5.39
CA PRO A 8 -23.18 11.45 -4.23
C PRO A 8 -22.77 10.08 -3.66
N ARG A 9 -22.54 9.08 -4.52
CA ARG A 9 -22.09 7.74 -4.10
C ARG A 9 -20.77 7.78 -3.33
N THR A 10 -19.81 8.55 -3.82
CA THR A 10 -18.49 8.69 -3.20
C THR A 10 -18.62 9.39 -1.85
N LEU A 11 -19.40 10.48 -1.79
CA LEU A 11 -19.61 11.24 -0.57
C LEU A 11 -20.35 10.41 0.50
N ASP A 12 -21.43 9.72 0.13
CA ASP A 12 -22.20 8.86 1.01
C ASP A 12 -21.34 7.73 1.59
N ALA A 13 -20.51 7.10 0.74
CA ALA A 13 -19.58 6.08 1.18
C ALA A 13 -18.54 6.63 2.16
N ALA A 14 -17.98 7.80 1.89
CA ALA A 14 -17.03 8.47 2.77
C ALA A 14 -17.66 8.83 4.13
N ILE A 15 -18.89 9.36 4.15
CA ILE A 15 -19.64 9.64 5.37
C ILE A 15 -19.89 8.35 6.16
N CYS A 16 -20.28 7.28 5.46
CA CYS A 16 -20.55 5.98 6.07
C CYS A 16 -19.29 5.39 6.72
N ASP A 17 -18.15 5.49 6.05
CA ASP A 17 -16.85 5.04 6.55
C ASP A 17 -16.40 5.87 7.76
N ALA A 18 -16.50 7.20 7.68
CA ALA A 18 -16.13 8.10 8.77
C ALA A 18 -16.99 7.86 10.02
N ARG A 19 -18.30 7.61 9.86
CA ARG A 19 -19.20 7.29 10.98
C ARG A 19 -18.92 5.92 11.62
N ARG A 20 -18.39 4.97 10.86
CA ARG A 20 -18.03 3.62 11.36
C ARG A 20 -16.62 3.56 11.94
N ALA A 21 -15.80 4.58 11.72
CA ALA A 21 -14.44 4.62 12.21
C ALA A 21 -14.43 4.64 13.73
N ARG A 22 -13.57 3.80 14.33
CA ARG A 22 -13.34 3.83 15.79
C ARG A 22 -12.74 5.16 16.26
N THR A 23 -12.01 5.83 15.37
CA THR A 23 -11.36 7.11 15.63
C THR A 23 -11.45 7.98 14.38
N VAL A 24 -11.76 9.26 14.57
CA VAL A 24 -11.87 10.27 13.52
C VAL A 24 -11.02 11.47 13.94
N TYR A 25 -10.31 12.07 12.99
CA TYR A 25 -9.47 13.24 13.20
C TYR A 25 -10.00 14.44 12.42
N ASP A 26 -9.54 15.64 12.76
CA ASP A 26 -9.80 16.90 12.04
C ASP A 26 -11.29 17.20 11.77
N ASN A 27 -12.18 16.70 12.64
CA ASN A 27 -13.63 16.80 12.47
C ASN A 27 -14.10 16.31 11.08
N ALA A 28 -13.52 15.21 10.59
CA ALA A 28 -13.74 14.75 9.23
C ALA A 28 -15.22 14.43 8.92
N VAL A 29 -16.00 13.98 9.90
CA VAL A 29 -17.44 13.74 9.72
C VAL A 29 -18.17 15.06 9.48
N GLU A 30 -17.92 16.07 10.31
CA GLU A 30 -18.48 17.41 10.17
C GLU A 30 -18.05 18.05 8.85
N TRP A 31 -16.78 17.88 8.46
CA TRP A 31 -16.28 18.34 7.19
C TRP A 31 -17.02 17.69 6.02
N LEU A 32 -17.20 16.36 6.02
CA LEU A 32 -17.92 15.63 4.97
C LEU A 32 -19.40 16.02 4.87
N LEU A 33 -20.03 16.42 5.97
CA LEU A 33 -21.44 16.83 6.00
C LEU A 33 -21.67 18.27 5.52
N ARG A 34 -20.60 19.05 5.32
CA ARG A 34 -20.73 20.42 4.80
C ARG A 34 -21.20 20.41 3.34
N PRO A 35 -22.11 21.32 2.93
CA PRO A 35 -22.49 21.46 1.53
C PRO A 35 -21.30 21.69 0.59
N GLU A 36 -20.25 22.35 1.10
CA GLU A 36 -19.02 22.66 0.36
C GLU A 36 -18.03 21.49 0.31
N ALA A 37 -18.24 20.41 1.06
CA ALA A 37 -17.41 19.21 0.97
C ALA A 37 -17.46 18.60 -0.44
N ALA A 38 -18.65 18.64 -1.04
CA ALA A 38 -18.85 18.21 -2.41
C ALA A 38 -18.04 19.04 -3.42
N THR A 39 -17.62 20.26 -3.08
CA THR A 39 -16.84 21.15 -3.96
C THR A 39 -15.36 21.26 -3.56
N SER A 40 -14.98 20.70 -2.41
CA SER A 40 -13.66 20.93 -1.78
C SER A 40 -12.68 19.79 -2.04
N GLY A 41 -11.99 19.87 -3.17
CA GLY A 41 -10.78 19.10 -3.44
C GLY A 41 -10.97 17.59 -3.64
N PRO A 42 -9.94 16.88 -4.13
CA PRO A 42 -10.02 15.44 -4.33
C PRO A 42 -9.97 14.71 -2.99
N LEU A 43 -10.92 13.78 -2.78
CA LEU A 43 -10.80 12.78 -1.74
C LEU A 43 -9.67 11.80 -2.11
N ALA A 44 -8.93 11.33 -1.11
CA ALA A 44 -7.89 10.33 -1.28
C ALA A 44 -8.13 9.18 -0.30
N ALA A 45 -7.65 7.99 -0.64
CA ALA A 45 -7.73 6.80 0.19
C ALA A 45 -6.40 6.07 0.22
N GLU A 46 -6.02 5.59 1.40
CA GLU A 46 -4.78 4.86 1.66
C GLU A 46 -5.09 3.53 2.36
N ALA A 47 -4.33 2.47 2.05
CA ALA A 47 -4.51 1.14 2.61
C ALA A 47 -3.38 0.76 3.57
N TRP A 48 -3.69 0.64 4.86
CA TRP A 48 -2.78 0.06 5.86
C TRP A 48 -2.93 -1.45 5.88
N VAL A 49 -2.00 -2.15 5.25
CA VAL A 49 -2.03 -3.61 5.10
C VAL A 49 -0.98 -4.25 5.99
N PHE A 50 -1.39 -5.20 6.82
CA PHE A 50 -0.53 -5.94 7.73
C PHE A 50 -0.47 -7.41 7.35
N ASP A 51 0.66 -8.07 7.57
CA ASP A 51 0.72 -9.53 7.49
C ASP A 51 -0.26 -10.19 8.48
N SER A 52 -0.55 -11.49 8.30
CA SER A 52 -1.54 -12.20 9.13
C SER A 52 -1.18 -12.22 10.62
N ALA A 53 0.10 -12.06 10.95
CA ALA A 53 0.59 -11.98 12.32
C ALA A 53 0.52 -10.56 12.91
N LEU A 54 0.17 -9.55 12.11
CA LEU A 54 0.16 -8.13 12.48
C LEU A 54 1.52 -7.61 12.96
N THR A 55 2.60 -8.19 12.43
CA THR A 55 3.99 -7.85 12.78
C THR A 55 4.70 -7.01 11.72
N HIS A 56 4.24 -7.08 10.47
CA HIS A 56 4.78 -6.30 9.36
C HIS A 56 3.68 -5.48 8.69
N VAL A 57 4.07 -4.34 8.13
CA VAL A 57 3.19 -3.47 7.33
C VAL A 57 3.74 -3.34 5.91
N LEU A 58 2.85 -3.40 4.92
CA LEU A 58 3.19 -3.14 3.52
C LEU A 58 3.22 -1.63 3.26
N LEU A 59 4.35 -1.13 2.77
CA LEU A 59 4.54 0.26 2.38
C LEU A 59 5.16 0.33 0.99
N VAL A 60 4.87 1.41 0.27
CA VAL A 60 5.47 1.73 -1.03
C VAL A 60 6.44 2.89 -0.91
N ARG A 61 7.44 2.95 -1.80
CA ARG A 61 8.42 4.05 -1.80
C ARG A 61 7.97 5.19 -2.72
N HIS A 62 7.40 6.24 -2.12
CA HIS A 62 7.07 7.46 -2.84
C HIS A 62 8.29 8.39 -2.98
N ARG A 63 8.56 8.86 -4.21
CA ARG A 63 9.78 9.63 -4.58
C ARG A 63 10.08 10.82 -3.66
N ARG A 64 9.05 11.51 -3.16
CA ARG A 64 9.20 12.70 -2.29
C ARG A 64 8.82 12.47 -0.83
N ARG A 65 7.98 11.47 -0.55
CA ARG A 65 7.37 11.27 0.78
C ARG A 65 8.08 10.17 1.58
N GLY A 66 8.97 9.41 0.95
CA GLY A 66 9.59 8.25 1.58
C GLY A 66 8.65 7.04 1.55
N TRP A 67 8.68 6.25 2.62
CA TRP A 67 7.79 5.09 2.76
C TRP A 67 6.41 5.55 3.22
N VAL A 68 5.38 5.19 2.45
CA VAL A 68 3.98 5.53 2.72
C VAL A 68 3.10 4.30 2.48
N PRO A 69 1.90 4.22 3.07
CA PRO A 69 0.93 3.21 2.67
C PRO A 69 0.58 3.37 1.18
N PRO A 70 0.27 2.29 0.47
CA PRO A 70 -0.25 2.40 -0.89
C PRO A 70 -1.58 3.15 -0.89
N GLY A 71 -1.76 4.03 -1.87
CA GLY A 71 -2.93 4.88 -1.90
C GLY A 71 -2.82 6.08 -2.83
N GLY A 72 -3.99 6.67 -3.10
CA GLY A 72 -4.10 7.68 -4.13
C GLY A 72 -5.45 8.37 -4.12
N LYS A 73 -5.72 9.08 -5.21
CA LYS A 73 -6.94 9.85 -5.37
C LYS A 73 -8.12 8.90 -5.61
N VAL A 74 -9.26 9.24 -5.01
CA VAL A 74 -10.54 8.60 -5.34
C VAL A 74 -11.03 9.16 -6.66
N ASP A 75 -11.24 8.27 -7.64
CA ASP A 75 -11.73 8.64 -8.96
C ASP A 75 -13.25 8.85 -8.99
N GLN A 76 -13.77 9.40 -10.09
CA GLN A 76 -15.21 9.62 -10.24
C GLN A 76 -15.98 8.29 -10.23
N GLY A 77 -17.10 8.29 -9.51
CA GLY A 77 -17.93 7.11 -9.32
C GLY A 77 -17.34 6.06 -8.38
N GLU A 78 -16.12 6.24 -7.88
CA GLU A 78 -15.42 5.31 -6.99
C GLU A 78 -15.69 5.64 -5.51
N THR A 79 -15.84 4.63 -4.67
CA THR A 79 -15.86 4.79 -3.21
C THR A 79 -14.43 4.81 -2.63
N PRO A 80 -14.19 5.39 -1.43
CA PRO A 80 -12.86 5.38 -0.83
C PRO A 80 -12.25 3.98 -0.69
N ARG A 81 -13.07 2.97 -0.37
CA ARG A 81 -12.60 1.58 -0.26
C ARG A 81 -12.26 0.95 -1.62
N GLU A 82 -13.00 1.29 -2.66
CA GLU A 82 -12.68 0.86 -4.03
C GLU A 82 -11.34 1.46 -4.46
N ALA A 83 -11.14 2.76 -4.23
CA ALA A 83 -9.88 3.45 -4.51
C ALA A 83 -8.70 2.83 -3.78
N ALA A 84 -8.82 2.61 -2.46
CA ALA A 84 -7.77 1.97 -1.67
C ALA A 84 -7.41 0.56 -2.19
N ARG A 85 -8.40 -0.22 -2.63
CA ARG A 85 -8.17 -1.56 -3.21
C ARG A 85 -7.52 -1.50 -4.59
N ARG A 86 -7.92 -0.55 -5.44
CA ARG A 86 -7.35 -0.33 -6.76
C ARG A 86 -5.88 0.08 -6.64
N GLU A 87 -5.60 1.11 -5.85
CA GLU A 87 -4.25 1.62 -5.61
C GLU A 87 -3.33 0.56 -4.99
N LEU A 88 -3.83 -0.21 -4.01
CA LEU A 88 -3.08 -1.35 -3.44
C LEU A 88 -2.68 -2.35 -4.53
N LEU A 89 -3.61 -2.72 -5.40
CA LEU A 89 -3.35 -3.67 -6.48
C LEU A 89 -2.37 -3.09 -7.51
N GLU A 90 -2.57 -1.83 -7.93
CA GLU A 90 -1.75 -1.18 -8.96
C GLU A 90 -0.31 -0.94 -8.50
N GLU A 91 -0.11 -0.52 -7.25
CA GLU A 91 1.23 -0.16 -6.75
C GLU A 91 2.02 -1.36 -6.23
N THR A 92 1.36 -2.44 -5.82
CA THR A 92 2.01 -3.56 -5.12
C THR A 92 1.70 -4.93 -5.69
N GLY A 93 0.72 -5.05 -6.58
CA GLY A 93 0.18 -6.34 -7.01
C GLY A 93 -0.66 -7.05 -5.95
N VAL A 94 -0.85 -6.50 -4.75
CA VAL A 94 -1.50 -7.21 -3.65
C VAL A 94 -3.02 -7.04 -3.65
N ARG A 95 -3.73 -8.12 -3.31
CA ARG A 95 -5.14 -8.12 -2.92
C ARG A 95 -5.25 -8.49 -1.44
N ALA A 96 -5.99 -7.68 -0.70
CA ALA A 96 -6.26 -7.91 0.72
C ALA A 96 -7.74 -7.74 1.01
N GLU A 97 -8.21 -8.46 2.03
CA GLU A 97 -9.54 -8.26 2.57
C GLU A 97 -9.52 -7.22 3.68
N MET A 98 -10.58 -6.40 3.74
CA MET A 98 -10.70 -5.43 4.82
C MET A 98 -11.17 -6.12 6.09
N LEU A 99 -10.42 -5.94 7.17
CA LEU A 99 -10.81 -6.42 8.49
C LEU A 99 -12.09 -5.70 8.94
N GLY A 100 -13.14 -6.48 9.22
CA GLY A 100 -14.36 -5.95 9.84
C GLY A 100 -14.12 -5.48 11.29
N PRO A 101 -15.07 -4.72 11.88
CA PRO A 101 -15.02 -4.37 13.30
C PRO A 101 -14.90 -5.65 14.15
N GLY A 102 -13.82 -5.79 14.92
CA GLY A 102 -13.56 -6.98 15.75
C GLY A 102 -12.51 -7.95 15.21
N GLY A 103 -11.91 -7.65 14.04
CA GLY A 103 -10.59 -8.15 13.66
C GLY A 103 -10.39 -9.66 13.76
N ARG A 104 -11.20 -10.45 13.07
CA ARG A 104 -10.82 -11.80 12.62
C ARG A 104 -11.53 -12.11 11.29
N THR A 105 -10.83 -11.93 10.18
CA THR A 105 -11.14 -12.65 8.94
C THR A 105 -9.95 -13.53 8.62
N SER A 106 -10.20 -14.82 8.41
CA SER A 106 -9.17 -15.85 8.21
C SER A 106 -8.73 -15.98 6.75
N GLN A 107 -8.90 -14.94 5.93
CA GLN A 107 -8.51 -14.98 4.51
C GLN A 107 -7.37 -14.00 4.24
N GLY A 108 -6.27 -14.59 3.78
CA GLY A 108 -4.96 -13.97 3.72
C GLY A 108 -4.78 -12.96 2.59
N ILE A 109 -3.65 -12.26 2.66
CA ILE A 109 -3.14 -11.42 1.59
C ILE A 109 -2.76 -12.32 0.41
N THR A 110 -3.27 -12.03 -0.79
CA THR A 110 -2.89 -12.73 -2.02
C THR A 110 -2.22 -11.75 -2.98
N SER A 111 -1.01 -12.06 -3.44
CA SER A 111 -0.39 -11.28 -4.52
C SER A 111 -0.95 -11.74 -5.87
N ALA A 112 -1.40 -10.79 -6.69
CA ALA A 112 -1.69 -10.98 -8.09
C ALA A 112 -0.36 -10.99 -8.86
N GLY A 113 0.28 -12.16 -8.92
CA GLY A 113 1.47 -12.40 -9.74
C GLY A 113 2.78 -12.00 -9.07
N GLU A 114 3.59 -13.02 -8.78
CA GLU A 114 5.04 -12.99 -8.51
C GLU A 114 5.53 -12.34 -7.19
N ARG A 115 6.71 -12.82 -6.80
CA ARG A 115 7.34 -12.88 -5.47
C ARG A 115 7.53 -11.50 -4.82
N LEU A 116 7.02 -11.30 -3.60
CA LEU A 116 7.48 -10.21 -2.73
C LEU A 116 8.96 -10.47 -2.40
N GLU A 117 9.86 -9.62 -2.90
CA GLU A 117 11.23 -9.59 -2.38
C GLU A 117 11.20 -8.94 -1.00
N HIS A 118 11.48 -9.75 0.03
CA HIS A 118 11.70 -9.29 1.38
C HIS A 118 12.89 -8.31 1.38
N ALA A 119 12.63 -7.03 1.68
CA ALA A 119 13.70 -6.09 1.98
C ALA A 119 14.28 -6.43 3.35
N ASP A 120 15.36 -7.22 3.38
CA ASP A 120 16.17 -7.46 4.57
C ASP A 120 16.95 -6.18 4.94
N PRO A 121 16.74 -5.57 6.13
CA PRO A 121 17.47 -4.38 6.55
C PRO A 121 18.92 -4.68 7.03
N GLY A 122 19.41 -5.92 6.91
CA GLY A 122 20.55 -6.40 7.68
C GLY A 122 21.93 -6.54 7.03
N ARG A 123 22.12 -6.48 5.70
CA ARG A 123 23.46 -6.76 5.10
C ARG A 123 24.30 -5.51 4.83
N ARG A 124 25.13 -5.15 5.82
CA ARG A 124 26.31 -4.30 5.60
C ARG A 124 27.29 -5.02 4.67
N GLY A 125 27.52 -4.45 3.49
CA GLY A 125 28.53 -4.91 2.55
C GLY A 125 29.93 -4.70 3.11
N GLY A 126 30.59 -5.77 3.50
CA GLY A 126 32.03 -5.80 3.73
C GLY A 126 32.76 -5.96 2.41
N HIS A 127 33.36 -4.89 1.91
CA HIS A 127 34.36 -4.97 0.86
C HIS A 127 35.67 -5.54 1.43
N HIS A 128 36.04 -6.75 1.02
CA HIS A 128 37.44 -7.17 1.01
C HIS A 128 37.84 -7.49 -0.43
N ALA A 129 38.56 -6.54 -1.03
CA ALA A 129 39.40 -6.77 -2.18
C ALA A 129 40.65 -7.52 -1.71
N GLY A 130 40.92 -8.67 -2.32
CA GLY A 130 42.12 -9.48 -2.11
C GLY A 130 42.40 -10.32 -3.36
N ARG A 131 43.56 -10.10 -3.96
CA ARG A 131 44.01 -10.53 -5.29
C ARG A 131 44.38 -12.02 -5.39
N HIS A 132 44.71 -12.41 -6.63
CA HIS A 132 45.46 -13.59 -7.11
C HIS A 132 44.56 -14.83 -7.36
N GLY A 133 44.31 -15.32 -8.57
CA GLY A 133 45.07 -15.33 -9.82
C GLY A 133 45.69 -16.72 -9.99
N CYS A 134 45.15 -17.57 -10.88
CA CYS A 134 45.87 -18.64 -11.61
C CYS A 134 44.94 -19.34 -12.63
N ARG A 135 45.44 -19.46 -13.86
CA ARG A 135 44.85 -20.17 -15.01
C ARG A 135 45.06 -21.69 -14.89
N HIS A 136 44.12 -22.48 -15.42
CA HIS A 136 44.34 -23.88 -15.83
C HIS A 136 45.18 -23.94 -17.14
N PRO A 137 45.88 -25.06 -17.41
CA PRO A 137 45.32 -26.06 -18.33
C PRO A 137 45.59 -27.55 -17.92
N ALA A 138 45.04 -28.46 -18.72
CA ALA A 138 44.67 -29.86 -18.46
C ALA A 138 45.80 -30.93 -18.45
N ALA A 139 45.44 -32.08 -17.82
CA ALA A 139 45.84 -33.51 -17.88
C ALA A 139 46.86 -34.02 -18.96
N PRO A 140 47.52 -35.20 -18.81
CA PRO A 140 47.02 -36.46 -18.16
C PRO A 140 48.02 -37.33 -17.35
N GLU A 141 47.51 -38.35 -16.63
CA GLU A 141 48.24 -39.51 -16.06
C GLU A 141 48.37 -40.67 -17.10
N PRO A 142 48.98 -41.86 -16.85
CA PRO A 142 49.85 -42.39 -15.77
C PRO A 142 51.12 -43.05 -16.42
N PRO A 143 51.80 -44.17 -16.00
CA PRO A 143 51.55 -45.20 -14.97
C PRO A 143 52.14 -44.92 -13.57
#